data_AF-A0A419DHT1-F1
#
_entry.id   AF-A0A419DHT1-F1
#
_cell.length_a   1.000
_cell.length_b   1.000
_cell.length_c   1.000
_cell.angle_alpha   90.00
_cell.angle_beta   90.00
_cell.angle_gamma   90.00
#
_symmetry.space_group_name_H-M   'P 1'
#
loop_
_entity.id
_entity.type
_entity.pdbx_description
1 polymer ?
#
loop_
_entity_poly.entity_id
_entity_poly.type
_entity_poly.pdbx_seq_one_letter_code
_entity_poly.pdbx_strand_id
1 'polypeptide(L)'
;MKKATKIKGYKGFDKNLQCRGFQYEIGKEYKCDSVSICERGFHFCEHPLDVFGYYDPTTSRFAEVEGGGKTERLDSDSKIACTEIAIKGEIGLSAIVQAAIDFTFLRCKKTVKGGHSTGYRGAASATGDSGAASATGNRGAASATGDRGAASATGDSGAASATGDRGAASATGDSGAASATGNSGAASATGDSGAASATGYRGAASATGDSGAASATGDRGAASATGYRGAASATGDSGAASATGD
;
A
#
# COMPACT_ATOMS: atom_id res chain seq x y z
N MET A 1 24.49 -29.24 12.42
CA MET A 1 25.12 -28.27 11.49
C MET A 1 24.16 -27.12 11.27
N LYS A 2 24.55 -25.88 11.63
CA LYS A 2 23.72 -24.70 11.30
C LYS A 2 23.76 -24.51 9.78
N LYS A 3 22.59 -24.53 9.11
CA LYS A 3 22.48 -24.15 7.69
C LYS A 3 23.12 -22.78 7.53
N ALA A 4 24.08 -22.65 6.61
CA ALA A 4 24.60 -21.33 6.23
C ALA A 4 23.43 -20.46 5.77
N THR A 5 23.28 -19.27 6.35
CA THR A 5 22.22 -18.34 5.98
C THR A 5 22.49 -17.86 4.55
N LYS A 6 21.67 -18.32 3.60
CA LYS A 6 21.68 -17.82 2.23
C LYS A 6 20.87 -16.54 2.16
N ILE A 7 21.43 -15.52 1.52
CA ILE A 7 20.82 -14.21 1.33
C ILE A 7 20.38 -14.12 -0.13
N LYS A 8 19.08 -13.91 -0.35
CA LYS A 8 18.55 -13.61 -1.68
C LYS A 8 18.95 -12.18 -2.06
N GLY A 9 19.36 -11.99 -3.31
CA GLY A 9 19.54 -10.67 -3.88
C GLY A 9 19.66 -10.71 -5.40
N TYR A 10 20.23 -9.65 -5.95
CA TYR A 10 20.21 -9.35 -7.38
C TYR A 10 21.58 -8.91 -7.84
N LYS A 11 21.98 -9.37 -9.01
CA LYS A 11 23.27 -9.06 -9.60
C LYS A 11 23.12 -8.66 -11.06
N GLY A 12 23.77 -7.56 -11.42
CA GLY A 12 23.99 -7.20 -12.82
C GLY A 12 25.30 -7.79 -13.36
N PHE A 13 25.33 -7.96 -14.67
CA PHE A 13 26.46 -8.41 -15.47
C PHE A 13 26.48 -7.61 -16.77
N ASP A 14 27.62 -7.63 -17.47
CA ASP A 14 27.62 -7.17 -18.85
C ASP A 14 26.79 -8.11 -19.76
N LYS A 15 26.67 -7.72 -21.04
CA LYS A 15 25.96 -8.49 -22.07
C LYS A 15 26.42 -9.96 -22.21
N ASN A 16 27.65 -10.26 -21.80
CA ASN A 16 28.27 -11.58 -21.90
C ASN A 16 28.18 -12.39 -20.58
N LEU A 17 27.41 -11.92 -19.59
CA LEU A 17 27.40 -12.49 -18.22
C LEU A 17 28.77 -12.41 -17.52
N GLN A 18 29.56 -11.39 -17.81
CA GLN A 18 30.81 -11.14 -17.11
C GLN A 18 30.67 -10.03 -16.08
N CYS A 19 31.47 -10.14 -15.02
CA CYS A 19 31.64 -9.09 -14.02
C CYS A 19 33.10 -9.10 -13.56
N ARG A 20 33.80 -7.96 -13.71
CA ARG A 20 35.23 -7.81 -13.40
C ARG A 20 36.13 -8.88 -14.07
N GLY A 21 35.82 -9.25 -15.31
CA GLY A 21 36.56 -10.26 -16.07
C GLY A 21 36.30 -11.71 -15.67
N PHE A 22 35.46 -11.96 -14.66
CA PHE A 22 35.01 -13.30 -14.32
C PHE A 22 33.75 -13.66 -15.12
N GLN A 23 33.75 -14.84 -15.73
CA GLN A 23 32.61 -15.38 -16.49
C GLN A 23 31.63 -16.10 -15.57
N TYR A 24 30.38 -15.69 -15.61
CA TYR A 24 29.29 -16.38 -14.90
C TYR A 24 28.39 -17.12 -15.88
N GLU A 25 27.68 -18.11 -15.35
CA GLU A 25 26.67 -18.89 -16.02
C GLU A 25 25.42 -18.96 -15.14
N ILE A 26 24.26 -18.89 -15.76
CA ILE A 26 22.98 -19.08 -15.07
C ILE A 26 22.88 -20.53 -14.59
N GLY A 27 22.38 -20.72 -13.36
CA GLY A 27 22.23 -22.02 -12.71
C GLY A 27 23.50 -22.54 -12.01
N LYS A 28 24.62 -21.80 -12.08
CA LYS A 28 25.89 -22.21 -11.46
C LYS A 28 26.13 -21.58 -10.10
N GLU A 29 26.94 -22.26 -9.30
CA GLU A 29 27.43 -21.78 -8.01
C GLU A 29 28.94 -21.58 -8.06
N TYR A 30 29.42 -20.55 -7.37
CA TYR A 30 30.82 -20.15 -7.33
C TYR A 30 31.27 -19.91 -5.90
N LYS A 31 32.55 -20.18 -5.62
CA LYS A 31 33.17 -20.00 -4.30
C LYS A 31 34.55 -19.34 -4.40
N CYS A 32 34.93 -18.59 -3.38
CA CYS A 32 36.27 -18.03 -3.22
C CYS A 32 36.74 -18.10 -1.76
N ASP A 33 38.06 -18.03 -1.56
CA ASP A 33 38.68 -18.30 -0.25
C ASP A 33 38.52 -17.17 0.78
N SER A 34 38.35 -15.94 0.29
CA SER A 34 38.18 -14.76 1.14
C SER A 34 37.28 -13.72 0.49
N VAL A 35 36.58 -12.98 1.35
CA VAL A 35 35.82 -11.79 0.99
C VAL A 35 36.52 -10.59 1.62
N SER A 36 36.65 -9.52 0.85
CA SER A 36 36.96 -8.19 1.37
C SER A 36 36.09 -7.21 0.60
N ILE A 37 35.38 -6.34 1.31
CA ILE A 37 34.60 -5.25 0.73
C ILE A 37 35.42 -4.58 -0.41
N CYS A 38 34.84 -4.57 -1.61
CA CYS A 38 35.34 -3.88 -2.81
C CYS A 38 36.55 -4.50 -3.53
N GLU A 39 37.33 -5.39 -2.92
CA GLU A 39 38.52 -6.00 -3.55
C GLU A 39 38.36 -7.49 -3.88
N ARG A 40 37.69 -8.28 -3.01
CA ARG A 40 37.61 -9.75 -3.16
C ARG A 40 36.21 -10.28 -2.86
N GLY A 41 35.80 -11.29 -3.62
CA GLY A 41 34.52 -11.97 -3.45
C GLY A 41 33.42 -11.53 -4.42
N PHE A 42 32.27 -12.17 -4.29
CA PHE A 42 31.12 -12.00 -5.17
C PHE A 42 30.20 -10.91 -4.63
N HIS A 43 29.89 -9.93 -5.48
CA HIS A 43 29.06 -8.78 -5.09
C HIS A 43 27.67 -8.86 -5.71
N PHE A 44 26.66 -8.57 -4.90
CA PHE A 44 25.25 -8.47 -5.29
C PHE A 44 24.52 -7.47 -4.39
N CYS A 45 23.30 -7.08 -4.75
CA CYS A 45 22.46 -6.14 -4.00
C CYS A 45 21.27 -6.87 -3.38
N GLU A 46 20.94 -6.58 -2.13
CA GLU A 46 19.69 -7.08 -1.53
C GLU A 46 18.46 -6.36 -2.09
N HIS A 47 18.53 -5.04 -2.25
CA HIS A 47 17.47 -4.24 -2.84
C HIS A 47 17.57 -4.33 -4.37
N PRO A 48 16.51 -4.75 -5.08
CA PRO A 48 16.58 -5.03 -6.52
C PRO A 48 16.97 -3.84 -7.38
N LEU A 49 16.56 -2.61 -7.03
CA LEU A 49 16.85 -1.43 -7.87
C LEU A 49 18.28 -0.92 -7.70
N ASP A 50 18.99 -1.29 -6.64
CA ASP A 50 20.34 -0.80 -6.37
C ASP A 50 21.32 -1.32 -7.43
N VAL A 51 20.99 -2.43 -8.11
CA VAL A 51 21.79 -2.94 -9.23
C VAL A 51 21.93 -1.92 -10.36
N PHE A 52 20.97 -1.01 -10.54
CA PHE A 52 21.00 0.03 -11.56
C PHE A 52 21.98 1.17 -11.23
N GLY A 53 22.38 1.31 -9.98
CA GLY A 53 23.50 2.19 -9.62
C GLY A 53 24.85 1.65 -10.08
N TYR A 54 24.92 0.37 -10.45
CA TYR A 54 26.16 -0.33 -10.82
C TYR A 54 26.20 -0.79 -12.28
N TYR A 55 25.05 -1.02 -12.88
CA TYR A 55 24.91 -1.59 -14.22
C TYR A 55 23.84 -0.83 -15.00
N ASP A 56 24.17 -0.43 -16.23
CA ASP A 56 23.22 0.26 -17.11
C ASP A 56 22.11 -0.71 -17.52
N PRO A 57 20.83 -0.40 -17.22
CA PRO A 57 19.70 -1.29 -17.50
C PRO A 57 19.47 -1.55 -18.99
N THR A 58 20.02 -0.72 -19.89
CA THR A 58 19.84 -0.85 -21.34
C THR A 58 20.83 -1.80 -22.00
N THR A 59 21.97 -2.06 -21.35
CA THR A 59 23.07 -2.85 -21.93
C THR A 59 23.51 -4.03 -21.07
N SER A 60 23.06 -4.07 -19.82
CA SER A 60 23.42 -5.09 -18.84
C SER A 60 22.36 -6.17 -18.71
N ARG A 61 22.79 -7.33 -18.22
CA ARG A 61 21.92 -8.47 -17.91
C ARG A 61 21.80 -8.61 -16.39
N PHE A 62 20.68 -9.11 -15.91
CA PHE A 62 20.41 -9.18 -14.47
C PHE A 62 19.95 -10.57 -14.08
N ALA A 63 20.36 -11.04 -12.90
CA ALA A 63 19.94 -12.32 -12.37
C ALA A 63 19.56 -12.21 -10.90
N GLU A 64 18.63 -13.08 -10.49
CA GLU A 64 18.44 -13.41 -9.09
C GLU A 64 19.61 -14.29 -8.62
N VAL A 65 20.12 -14.00 -7.43
CA VAL A 65 21.25 -14.70 -6.84
C VAL A 65 20.99 -15.07 -5.38
N GLU A 66 21.67 -16.12 -4.92
CA GLU A 66 21.78 -16.45 -3.50
C GLU A 66 23.24 -16.31 -3.07
N GLY A 67 23.54 -15.34 -2.22
CA GLY A 67 24.85 -15.18 -1.59
C GLY A 67 24.95 -15.94 -0.27
N GLY A 68 26.13 -16.46 0.05
CA GLY A 68 26.40 -17.21 1.28
C GLY A 68 27.87 -17.25 1.69
N GLY A 69 28.19 -18.08 2.67
CA GLY A 69 29.53 -18.16 3.27
C GLY A 69 29.83 -16.96 4.17
N LYS A 70 31.05 -16.42 4.11
CA LYS A 70 31.39 -15.17 4.80
C LYS A 70 30.77 -14.01 4.02
N THR A 71 30.12 -13.08 4.72
CA THR A 71 29.44 -11.93 4.11
C THR A 71 29.85 -10.64 4.79
N GLU A 72 30.00 -9.58 4.00
CA GLU A 72 30.28 -8.23 4.47
C GLU A 72 29.30 -7.25 3.79
N ARG A 73 28.80 -6.27 4.57
CA ARG A 73 27.86 -5.24 4.12
C ARG A 73 28.53 -3.88 4.15
N LEU A 74 28.17 -3.02 3.20
CA LEU A 74 28.50 -1.60 3.25
C LEU A 74 27.33 -0.85 3.90
N ASP A 75 27.64 0.13 4.75
CA ASP A 75 26.60 0.89 5.47
C ASP A 75 25.83 1.87 4.57
N SER A 76 26.30 2.13 3.35
CA SER A 76 25.75 3.14 2.43
C SER A 76 24.67 2.63 1.47
N ASP A 77 24.59 1.32 1.21
CA ASP A 77 23.65 0.74 0.23
C ASP A 77 23.34 -0.74 0.54
N SER A 78 22.47 -1.37 -0.25
CA SER A 78 22.11 -2.79 -0.03
C SER A 78 23.15 -3.78 -0.56
N LYS A 79 24.36 -3.32 -0.91
CA LYS A 79 25.39 -4.15 -1.52
C LYS A 79 26.06 -5.05 -0.49
N ILE A 80 26.19 -6.30 -0.89
CA ILE A 80 26.77 -7.37 -0.08
C ILE A 80 27.89 -8.03 -0.88
N ALA A 81 29.01 -8.26 -0.21
CA ALA A 81 30.07 -9.13 -0.70
C ALA A 81 29.96 -10.49 0.00
N CYS A 82 30.14 -11.58 -0.74
CA CYS A 82 30.05 -12.94 -0.22
C CYS A 82 31.13 -13.87 -0.79
N THR A 83 31.49 -14.93 -0.06
CA THR A 83 32.44 -15.93 -0.53
C THR A 83 31.80 -17.02 -1.39
N GLU A 84 30.49 -17.18 -1.32
CA GLU A 84 29.75 -18.15 -2.13
C GLU A 84 28.58 -17.43 -2.83
N ILE A 85 28.38 -17.64 -4.13
CA ILE A 85 27.24 -17.10 -4.86
C ILE A 85 26.65 -18.14 -5.80
N ALA A 86 25.33 -18.27 -5.81
CA ALA A 86 24.59 -19.04 -6.80
C ALA A 86 23.85 -18.09 -7.75
N ILE A 87 24.06 -18.23 -9.05
CA ILE A 87 23.32 -17.47 -10.06
C ILE A 87 22.08 -18.30 -10.42
N LYS A 88 20.89 -17.88 -9.98
CA LYS A 88 19.70 -18.72 -10.03
C LYS A 88 19.02 -18.68 -11.39
N GLY A 89 18.69 -17.49 -11.85
CA GLY A 89 17.92 -17.27 -13.06
C GLY A 89 18.05 -15.84 -13.54
N GLU A 90 18.11 -15.66 -14.86
CA GLU A 90 18.08 -14.33 -15.48
C GLU A 90 16.67 -13.72 -15.33
N ILE A 91 16.64 -12.42 -15.05
CA ILE A 91 15.41 -11.66 -14.84
C ILE A 91 15.42 -10.41 -15.71
N GLY A 92 14.26 -10.10 -16.28
CA GLY A 92 14.06 -8.86 -17.03
C GLY A 92 13.79 -7.66 -16.12
N LEU A 93 13.81 -6.45 -16.69
CA LEU A 93 13.55 -5.21 -15.96
C LEU A 93 12.19 -5.22 -15.25
N SER A 94 11.14 -5.77 -15.87
CA SER A 94 9.82 -5.89 -15.25
C SER A 94 9.84 -6.72 -13.97
N ALA A 95 10.59 -7.83 -13.96
CA ALA A 95 10.76 -8.68 -12.79
C ALA A 95 11.60 -8.01 -11.69
N ILE A 96 12.60 -7.20 -12.05
CA ILE A 96 13.36 -6.39 -11.07
C ILE A 96 12.45 -5.37 -10.39
N VAL A 97 11.62 -4.67 -11.17
CA VAL A 97 10.66 -3.70 -10.62
C VAL A 97 9.65 -4.40 -9.71
N GLN A 98 9.11 -5.54 -10.13
CA GLN A 98 8.19 -6.31 -9.28
C GLN A 98 8.87 -6.78 -7.98
N ALA A 99 10.11 -7.27 -8.07
CA ALA A 99 10.87 -7.63 -6.89
C ALA A 99 11.10 -6.45 -5.94
N ALA A 100 11.26 -5.23 -6.45
CA ALA A 100 11.47 -4.03 -5.64
C ALA A 100 10.20 -3.63 -4.89
N ILE A 101 9.06 -3.74 -5.58
CA ILE A 101 7.73 -3.61 -4.98
C ILE A 101 7.60 -4.61 -3.83
N ASP A 102 7.83 -5.90 -4.10
CA ASP A 102 7.71 -6.97 -3.10
C ASP A 102 8.67 -6.76 -1.91
N PHE A 103 9.93 -6.38 -2.18
CA PHE A 103 10.94 -6.08 -1.16
C PHE A 103 10.49 -4.96 -0.24
N THR A 104 9.90 -3.91 -0.81
CA THR A 104 9.36 -2.75 -0.08
C THR A 104 8.16 -3.18 0.77
N PHE A 105 7.17 -3.84 0.18
CA PHE A 105 5.96 -4.28 0.88
C PHE A 105 6.22 -5.31 1.98
N LEU A 106 7.23 -6.17 1.83
CA LEU A 106 7.68 -7.09 2.88
C LEU A 106 8.25 -6.36 4.11
N ARG A 107 8.83 -5.16 3.92
CA ARG A 107 9.43 -4.34 4.99
C ARG A 107 8.49 -3.28 5.54
N CYS A 108 7.44 -2.92 4.82
CA CYS A 108 6.33 -2.18 5.37
C CYS A 108 5.70 -3.02 6.50
N LYS A 109 5.67 -2.49 7.73
CA LYS A 109 4.92 -3.13 8.83
C LYS A 109 3.48 -3.35 8.36
N LYS A 110 3.01 -4.61 8.36
CA LYS A 110 1.59 -4.98 8.28
C LYS A 110 0.86 -4.48 9.53
N THR A 111 0.81 -3.17 9.74
CA THR A 111 0.10 -2.56 10.87
C THR A 111 -1.41 -2.51 10.60
N VAL A 112 -1.84 -2.83 9.37
CA VAL A 112 -3.24 -2.80 8.97
C VAL A 112 -3.62 -4.17 8.44
N LYS A 113 -4.42 -4.92 9.22
CA LYS A 113 -5.19 -6.04 8.67
C LYS A 113 -6.28 -5.41 7.81
N GLY A 114 -6.10 -5.40 6.50
CA GLY A 114 -7.00 -4.70 5.61
C GLY A 114 -7.25 -5.41 4.28
N GLY A 115 -8.46 -5.21 3.76
CA GLY A 115 -8.85 -5.64 2.43
C GLY A 115 -8.56 -4.53 1.43
N HIS A 116 -7.96 -4.86 0.30
CA HIS A 116 -7.85 -3.97 -0.86
C HIS A 116 -8.44 -4.68 -2.07
N SER A 117 -9.21 -3.97 -2.90
CA SER A 117 -9.80 -4.51 -4.12
C SER A 117 -9.80 -3.46 -5.23
N THR A 118 -9.48 -3.89 -6.45
CA THR A 118 -9.48 -3.06 -7.66
C THR A 118 -10.28 -3.74 -8.77
N GLY A 119 -10.75 -2.96 -9.75
CA GLY A 119 -11.50 -3.44 -10.91
C GLY A 119 -12.91 -2.83 -11.01
N TYR A 120 -13.60 -3.03 -12.13
CA TYR A 120 -14.90 -2.37 -12.41
C TYR A 120 -15.93 -2.49 -11.27
N ARG A 121 -15.90 -3.60 -10.52
CA ARG A 121 -16.68 -3.85 -9.29
C ARG A 121 -15.76 -4.24 -8.12
N GLY A 122 -14.79 -3.40 -7.78
CA GLY A 122 -13.91 -3.63 -6.63
C GLY A 122 -14.73 -3.72 -5.33
N ALA A 123 -14.54 -4.77 -4.56
CA ALA A 123 -15.20 -4.98 -3.27
C ALA A 123 -14.16 -5.40 -2.22
N ALA A 124 -14.05 -4.64 -1.13
CA ALA A 124 -13.11 -4.89 -0.05
C ALA A 124 -13.81 -4.93 1.31
N SER A 125 -13.41 -5.88 2.17
CA SER A 125 -13.87 -5.95 3.56
C SER A 125 -12.71 -6.19 4.52
N ALA A 126 -12.82 -5.65 5.73
CA ALA A 126 -11.84 -5.86 6.79
C ALA A 126 -12.52 -5.94 8.17
N THR A 127 -12.01 -6.85 9.02
CA THR A 127 -12.48 -7.04 10.40
C THR A 127 -11.30 -7.01 11.38
N GLY A 128 -11.59 -6.64 12.63
CA GLY A 128 -10.64 -6.60 13.75
C GLY A 128 -10.42 -5.17 14.26
N ASP A 129 -9.80 -5.01 15.44
CA ASP A 129 -9.70 -3.74 16.20
C ASP A 129 -9.23 -2.53 15.38
N SER A 130 -8.48 -2.74 14.30
CA SER A 130 -8.03 -1.72 13.35
C SER A 130 -8.19 -2.18 11.90
N GLY A 131 -9.35 -2.77 11.58
CA GLY A 131 -9.69 -3.19 10.23
C GLY A 131 -9.77 -2.01 9.27
N ALA A 132 -9.10 -2.09 8.12
CA ALA A 132 -9.21 -1.07 7.08
C ALA A 132 -9.57 -1.68 5.72
N ALA A 133 -10.57 -1.13 5.04
CA ALA A 133 -10.99 -1.58 3.71
C ALA A 133 -10.85 -0.44 2.69
N SER A 134 -10.25 -0.74 1.53
CA SER A 134 -10.17 0.19 0.40
C SER A 134 -10.61 -0.48 -0.90
N ALA A 135 -11.52 0.16 -1.62
CA ALA A 135 -12.01 -0.33 -2.91
C ALA A 135 -11.94 0.77 -3.98
N THR A 136 -11.36 0.44 -5.13
CA THR A 136 -11.28 1.35 -6.28
C THR A 136 -11.91 0.71 -7.51
N GLY A 137 -12.65 1.51 -8.29
CA GLY A 137 -13.26 1.11 -9.56
C GLY A 137 -14.65 1.72 -9.73
N ASN A 138 -15.18 1.67 -10.95
CA ASN A 138 -16.42 2.34 -11.33
C ASN A 138 -17.58 2.10 -10.33
N ARG A 139 -17.67 0.88 -9.76
CA ARG A 139 -18.52 0.56 -8.59
C ARG A 139 -17.68 0.00 -7.43
N GLY A 140 -16.89 0.84 -6.79
CA GLY A 140 -16.09 0.49 -5.62
C GLY A 140 -16.94 0.37 -4.35
N ALA A 141 -16.81 -0.73 -3.60
CA ALA A 141 -17.50 -0.94 -2.34
C ALA A 141 -16.53 -1.37 -1.22
N ALA A 142 -16.48 -0.63 -0.11
CA ALA A 142 -15.60 -0.91 1.02
C ALA A 142 -16.36 -1.01 2.34
N SER A 143 -16.04 -2.01 3.18
CA SER A 143 -16.64 -2.19 4.50
C SER A 143 -15.59 -2.55 5.57
N ALA A 144 -15.57 -1.83 6.69
CA ALA A 144 -14.65 -2.10 7.80
C ALA A 144 -15.36 -2.19 9.15
N THR A 145 -15.06 -3.23 9.93
CA THR A 145 -15.64 -3.45 11.26
C THR A 145 -14.55 -3.65 12.33
N GLY A 146 -14.61 -2.86 13.40
CA GLY A 146 -13.77 -2.95 14.60
C GLY A 146 -13.60 -1.59 15.27
N ASP A 147 -13.05 -1.54 16.50
CA ASP A 147 -12.95 -0.33 17.32
C ASP A 147 -12.45 0.92 16.58
N ARG A 148 -11.52 0.73 15.63
CA ARG A 148 -11.02 1.76 14.70
C ARG A 148 -11.19 1.36 13.24
N GLY A 149 -12.39 0.90 12.87
CA GLY A 149 -12.73 0.55 11.49
C GLY A 149 -12.60 1.74 10.54
N ALA A 150 -11.89 1.56 9.41
CA ALA A 150 -11.73 2.60 8.39
C ALA A 150 -12.09 2.06 6.99
N ALA A 151 -13.01 2.70 6.28
CA ALA A 151 -13.43 2.29 4.94
C ALA A 151 -13.28 3.44 3.93
N SER A 152 -12.75 3.15 2.75
CA SER A 152 -12.64 4.10 1.65
C SER A 152 -13.05 3.47 0.31
N ALA A 153 -13.90 4.17 -0.45
CA ALA A 153 -14.32 3.74 -1.78
C ALA A 153 -14.18 4.86 -2.81
N THR A 154 -13.63 4.55 -3.98
CA THR A 154 -13.43 5.52 -5.07
C THR A 154 -13.90 4.98 -6.41
N GLY A 155 -14.71 5.77 -7.12
CA GLY A 155 -15.20 5.56 -8.49
C GLY A 155 -16.62 6.10 -8.66
N ASP A 156 -17.14 6.13 -9.89
CA ASP A 156 -18.42 6.77 -10.27
C ASP A 156 -19.57 6.47 -9.29
N SER A 157 -19.63 5.24 -8.78
CA SER A 157 -20.52 4.83 -7.67
C SER A 157 -19.73 4.21 -6.52
N GLY A 158 -19.01 5.03 -5.77
CA GLY A 158 -18.27 4.62 -4.57
C GLY A 158 -19.15 4.49 -3.32
N ALA A 159 -19.08 3.36 -2.62
CA ALA A 159 -19.80 3.12 -1.37
C ALA A 159 -18.87 2.66 -0.24
N ALA A 160 -18.84 3.38 0.88
CA ALA A 160 -18.01 3.07 2.04
C ALA A 160 -18.82 2.97 3.33
N SER A 161 -18.56 1.94 4.13
CA SER A 161 -19.18 1.72 5.45
C SER A 161 -18.15 1.37 6.52
N ALA A 162 -18.18 2.06 7.66
CA ALA A 162 -17.33 1.75 8.81
C ALA A 162 -18.14 1.62 10.10
N THR A 163 -17.90 0.56 10.86
CA THR A 163 -18.55 0.30 12.16
C THR A 163 -17.53 0.07 13.27
N GLY A 164 -17.67 0.82 14.36
CA GLY A 164 -16.91 0.68 15.61
C GLY A 164 -16.73 2.01 16.32
N ASP A 165 -16.20 2.00 17.55
CA ASP A 165 -16.11 3.16 18.44
C ASP A 165 -15.56 4.44 17.76
N ARG A 166 -14.59 4.29 16.86
CA ARG A 166 -14.06 5.35 16.00
C ARG A 166 -14.11 4.95 14.52
N GLY A 167 -15.31 4.60 14.04
CA GLY A 167 -15.55 4.29 12.64
C GLY A 167 -15.33 5.50 11.73
N ALA A 168 -14.58 5.34 10.64
CA ALA A 168 -14.37 6.38 9.64
C ALA A 168 -14.67 5.86 8.22
N ALA A 169 -15.57 6.53 7.49
CA ALA A 169 -15.95 6.16 6.13
C ALA A 169 -15.76 7.34 5.16
N SER A 170 -15.17 7.08 3.99
CA SER A 170 -14.99 8.07 2.92
C SER A 170 -15.37 7.50 1.56
N ALA A 171 -16.21 8.20 0.80
CA ALA A 171 -16.59 7.82 -0.55
C ALA A 171 -16.40 8.98 -1.54
N THR A 172 -15.81 8.69 -2.70
CA THR A 172 -15.56 9.69 -3.76
C THR A 172 -15.99 9.18 -5.13
N GLY A 173 -16.75 10.00 -5.84
CA GLY A 173 -17.22 9.80 -7.22
C GLY A 173 -18.63 10.37 -7.41
N ASP A 174 -19.12 10.42 -8.65
CA ASP A 174 -20.39 11.07 -9.05
C ASP A 174 -21.55 10.75 -8.10
N SER A 175 -21.64 9.49 -7.64
CA SER A 175 -22.59 9.02 -6.62
C SER A 175 -21.86 8.39 -5.43
N GLY A 176 -21.08 9.19 -4.71
CA GLY A 176 -20.39 8.77 -3.48
C GLY A 176 -21.33 8.62 -2.29
N ALA A 177 -21.30 7.46 -1.61
CA ALA A 177 -22.08 7.20 -0.40
C ALA A 177 -21.20 6.71 0.76
N ALA A 178 -21.21 7.43 1.89
CA ALA A 178 -20.42 7.09 3.07
C ALA A 178 -21.29 6.96 4.33
N SER A 179 -21.07 5.90 5.11
CA SER A 179 -21.76 5.67 6.39
C SER A 179 -20.77 5.28 7.49
N ALA A 180 -20.84 5.95 8.64
CA ALA A 180 -20.03 5.63 9.82
C ALA A 180 -20.89 5.48 11.08
N THR A 181 -20.72 4.36 11.79
CA THR A 181 -21.46 4.05 13.02
C THR A 181 -20.52 3.77 14.18
N GLY A 182 -20.71 4.49 15.29
CA GLY A 182 -20.04 4.27 16.57
C GLY A 182 -19.82 5.56 17.34
N ASN A 183 -19.30 5.49 18.56
CA ASN A 183 -19.23 6.62 19.51
C ASN A 183 -18.70 7.92 18.88
N SER A 184 -17.65 7.82 18.04
CA SER A 184 -17.08 8.91 17.24
C SER A 184 -17.05 8.55 15.75
N GLY A 185 -18.22 8.24 15.17
CA GLY A 185 -18.36 7.97 13.74
C GLY A 185 -18.13 9.20 12.87
N ALA A 186 -17.30 9.08 11.83
CA ALA A 186 -17.04 10.14 10.86
C ALA A 186 -17.29 9.67 9.43
N ALA A 187 -18.17 10.34 8.69
CA ALA A 187 -18.50 10.03 7.30
C ALA A 187 -18.26 11.23 6.38
N SER A 188 -17.61 11.00 5.25
CA SER A 188 -17.40 12.01 4.20
C SER A 188 -17.76 11.46 2.82
N ALA A 189 -18.55 12.21 2.06
CA ALA A 189 -18.90 11.86 0.68
C ALA A 189 -18.64 13.05 -0.25
N THR A 190 -18.02 12.79 -1.41
CA THR A 190 -17.69 13.81 -2.40
C THR A 190 -18.06 13.35 -3.80
N GLY A 191 -18.79 14.21 -4.52
CA GLY A 191 -19.21 14.06 -5.91
C GLY A 191 -20.63 14.59 -6.13
N ASP A 192 -21.08 14.67 -7.38
CA ASP A 192 -22.33 15.34 -7.79
C ASP A 192 -23.53 15.00 -6.89
N SER A 193 -23.65 13.73 -6.49
CA SER A 193 -24.67 13.21 -5.56
C SER A 193 -24.03 12.58 -4.32
N GLY A 194 -23.17 13.32 -3.62
CA GLY A 194 -22.53 12.87 -2.39
C GLY A 194 -23.51 12.72 -1.22
N ALA A 195 -23.55 11.55 -0.59
CA ALA A 195 -24.38 11.26 0.59
C ALA A 195 -23.55 10.74 1.76
N ALA A 196 -23.56 11.46 2.89
CA ALA A 196 -22.83 11.10 4.10
C ALA A 196 -23.76 10.94 5.32
N SER A 197 -23.59 9.85 6.06
CA SER A 197 -24.34 9.59 7.30
C SER A 197 -23.41 9.15 8.44
N ALA A 198 -23.52 9.80 9.59
CA ALA A 198 -22.77 9.44 10.80
C ALA A 198 -23.70 9.26 12.00
N THR A 199 -23.59 8.13 12.69
CA THR A 199 -24.38 7.82 13.89
C THR A 199 -23.45 7.55 15.08
N GLY A 200 -23.64 8.29 16.17
CA GLY A 200 -22.81 8.20 17.38
C GLY A 200 -22.87 9.44 18.25
N TYR A 201 -22.44 9.32 19.51
CA TYR A 201 -22.37 10.45 20.47
C TYR A 201 -21.69 11.69 19.87
N ARG A 202 -20.62 11.50 19.07
CA ARG A 202 -19.94 12.55 18.28
C ARG A 202 -19.95 12.22 16.79
N GLY A 203 -21.12 11.89 16.24
CA GLY A 203 -21.27 11.65 14.81
C GLY A 203 -20.94 12.90 13.99
N ALA A 204 -20.07 12.78 12.98
CA ALA A 204 -19.72 13.86 12.06
C ALA A 204 -19.94 13.44 10.60
N ALA A 205 -20.79 14.14 9.87
CA ALA A 205 -21.09 13.87 8.47
C ALA A 205 -20.78 15.10 7.60
N SER A 206 -20.08 14.90 6.49
CA SER A 206 -19.78 15.94 5.50
C SER A 206 -20.10 15.44 4.09
N ALA A 207 -20.88 16.21 3.33
CA ALA A 207 -21.17 15.94 1.93
C ALA A 207 -20.84 17.13 1.04
N THR A 208 -20.22 16.87 -0.10
CA THR A 208 -19.84 17.92 -1.06
C THR A 208 -20.20 17.51 -2.48
N GLY A 209 -20.92 18.37 -3.19
CA GLY A 209 -21.32 18.23 -4.59
C GLY A 209 -22.70 18.81 -4.84
N ASP A 210 -23.11 18.89 -6.11
CA ASP A 210 -24.34 19.56 -6.55
C ASP A 210 -25.58 19.21 -5.74
N SER A 211 -25.73 17.94 -5.34
CA SER A 211 -26.80 17.41 -4.49
C SER A 211 -26.24 16.76 -3.22
N GLY A 212 -25.30 17.43 -2.55
CA GLY A 212 -24.69 16.94 -1.32
C GLY A 212 -25.71 16.80 -0.16
N ALA A 213 -25.80 15.62 0.44
CA ALA A 213 -26.68 15.34 1.58
C ALA A 213 -25.88 14.79 2.78
N ALA A 214 -25.94 15.48 3.93
CA ALA A 214 -25.26 15.08 5.15
C ALA A 214 -26.23 14.90 6.33
N SER A 215 -26.12 13.78 7.05
CA SER A 215 -26.91 13.53 8.26
C SER A 215 -26.03 13.06 9.42
N ALA A 216 -26.16 13.70 10.58
CA ALA A 216 -25.48 13.29 11.81
C ALA A 216 -26.47 13.07 12.96
N THR A 217 -26.39 11.90 13.62
CA THR A 217 -27.27 11.55 14.74
C THR A 217 -26.45 11.27 16.00
N GLY A 218 -26.76 11.98 17.08
CA GLY A 218 -26.25 11.78 18.44
C GLY A 218 -26.02 13.11 19.18
N ASP A 219 -25.73 13.03 20.48
CA ASP A 219 -25.71 14.18 21.40
C ASP A 219 -24.89 15.37 20.90
N ARG A 220 -23.76 15.12 20.22
CA ARG A 220 -22.92 16.15 19.57
C ARG A 220 -22.76 15.88 18.07
N GLY A 221 -23.87 15.56 17.41
CA GLY A 221 -23.91 15.36 15.96
C GLY A 221 -23.56 16.64 15.20
N ALA A 222 -22.68 16.55 14.20
CA ALA A 222 -22.34 17.65 13.31
C ALA A 222 -22.52 17.25 11.84
N ALA A 223 -23.34 17.99 11.10
CA ALA A 223 -23.58 17.77 9.68
C ALA A 223 -23.23 19.02 8.85
N SER A 224 -22.51 18.82 7.74
CA SER A 224 -22.23 19.87 6.77
C SER A 224 -22.46 19.40 5.35
N ALA A 225 -23.21 20.17 4.57
CA ALA A 225 -23.44 19.92 3.15
C ALA A 225 -23.09 21.16 2.33
N THR A 226 -22.34 20.97 1.24
CA THR A 226 -21.97 22.05 0.30
C THR A 226 -22.35 21.68 -1.13
N GLY A 227 -23.07 22.58 -1.80
CA GLY A 227 -23.46 22.48 -3.21
C GLY A 227 -24.84 23.08 -3.48
N TYR A 228 -25.23 23.20 -4.76
CA TYR A 228 -26.47 23.88 -5.18
C TYR A 228 -27.73 23.40 -4.43
N ARG A 229 -27.84 22.09 -4.19
CA ARG A 229 -28.94 21.48 -3.44
C ARG A 229 -28.44 20.83 -2.15
N GLY A 230 -27.47 21.47 -1.50
CA GLY A 230 -26.91 21.02 -0.24
C GLY A 230 -27.98 20.87 0.84
N ALA A 231 -28.05 19.72 1.49
CA ALA A 231 -28.97 19.46 2.60
C ALA A 231 -28.23 18.85 3.79
N ALA A 232 -28.36 19.45 4.97
CA ALA A 232 -27.74 18.97 6.21
C ALA A 232 -28.77 18.82 7.33
N SER A 233 -28.68 17.72 8.09
CA SER A 233 -29.49 17.48 9.29
C SER A 233 -28.64 16.96 10.44
N ALA A 234 -28.82 17.52 11.63
CA ALA A 234 -28.18 17.04 12.85
C ALA A 234 -29.22 16.86 13.95
N THR A 235 -29.25 15.68 14.58
CA THR A 235 -30.22 15.31 15.62
C THR A 235 -29.51 14.96 16.92
N GLY A 236 -29.84 15.65 18.02
CA GLY A 236 -29.30 15.42 19.37
C GLY A 236 -29.20 16.72 20.19
N ASP A 237 -28.91 16.61 21.49
CA ASP A 237 -28.93 17.72 22.45
C ASP A 237 -28.07 18.93 22.05
N SER A 238 -26.95 18.69 21.37
CA SER A 238 -26.02 19.71 20.88
C SER A 238 -25.72 19.51 19.39
N GLY A 239 -26.74 19.10 18.62
CA GLY A 239 -26.65 18.93 17.17
C GLY A 239 -26.39 20.25 16.43
N ALA A 240 -25.50 20.23 15.44
CA ALA A 240 -25.22 21.38 14.56
C ALA A 240 -25.28 20.97 13.09
N ALA A 241 -26.06 21.70 12.29
CA ALA A 241 -26.19 21.48 10.85
C ALA A 241 -25.85 22.76 10.08
N SER A 242 -25.15 22.61 8.96
CA SER A 242 -24.86 23.70 8.02
C SER A 242 -25.05 23.22 6.58
N ALA A 243 -25.76 23.99 5.78
CA ALA A 243 -25.91 23.76 4.35
C ALA A 243 -25.56 25.06 3.60
N THR A 244 -24.69 24.98 2.61
CA THR A 244 -24.27 26.14 1.79
C THR A 244 -24.45 25.82 0.31
N GLY A 245 -25.14 26.70 -0.42
CA GLY A 245 -25.44 26.60 -1.85
C GLY A 245 -26.22 27.82 -2.35
N ASP A 246 -26.15 28.11 -3.66
CA ASP A 246 -26.93 29.17 -4.35
C ASP A 246 -28.35 28.71 -4.72
#